data_AF-A0A3A8J4U6-F1
#
_entry.id   AF-A0A3A8J4U6-F1
#
_cell.length_a   1.000
_cell.length_b   1.000
_cell.length_c   1.000
_cell.angle_alpha   90.00
_cell.angle_beta   90.00
_cell.angle_gamma   90.00
#
_symmetry.space_group_name_H-M   'P 1'
#
loop_
_entity.id
_entity.type
_entity.pdbx_description
1 polymer ?
#
loop_
_entity_poly.entity_id
_entity_poly.type
_entity_poly.pdbx_seq_one_letter_code
_entity_poly.pdbx_strand_id
1 'polypeptide(L)'
;MEPSALRIVTYNVRYFGHMLRGLASTVGPKRRVAAALATLDPLPDIVCLQEVETSSLRSNIVHRPTRPGETQLEAFMERVEETFALQGRDMPYEAFYFRAHHYKVGELSLYTTGLAMLVNTRTLQVDRHNVEAPEHITHHHVQGLKERKQSRICAHMRVLRRADQRAFHVFNTHLSLPTPFAREFWATRDKMGGGVNQLHEAKKLAGFIGLHAKEEPFVVCGDFNSPPSSPVFRYLTGDAHLTCAQAAVGQINPTLSRAFPTAGFMHMRMHLDHLFSGGGVNWVDTEETRPFGDLTSRFHGLSDHVPLIARFRLAAPAPALVT
;
A
#
# COMPACT_ATOMS: atom_id res chain seq x y z
N MET A 1 29.78 7.41 9.16
CA MET A 1 28.82 7.75 8.08
C MET A 1 27.43 7.57 8.64
N GLU A 2 26.60 8.60 8.61
CA GLU A 2 25.18 8.47 8.95
C GLU A 2 24.53 7.42 8.02
N PRO A 3 23.71 6.48 8.54
CA PRO A 3 23.06 5.49 7.69
C PRO A 3 22.17 6.19 6.66
N SER A 4 22.37 5.85 5.37
CA SER A 4 21.55 6.39 4.28
C SER A 4 20.06 6.08 4.55
N ALA A 5 19.21 7.08 4.29
CA ALA A 5 17.77 6.92 4.45
C ALA A 5 17.25 5.98 3.36
N LEU A 6 16.33 5.10 3.73
CA LEU A 6 15.54 4.28 2.82
C LEU A 6 14.31 5.06 2.37
N ARG A 7 13.87 4.86 1.13
CA ARG A 7 12.70 5.48 0.51
C ARG A 7 11.62 4.45 0.23
N ILE A 8 10.40 4.69 0.71
CA ILE A 8 9.24 3.85 0.47
C ILE A 8 8.14 4.63 -0.24
N VAL A 9 7.44 3.96 -1.15
CA VAL A 9 6.22 4.45 -1.80
C VAL A 9 5.08 3.51 -1.44
N THR A 10 3.92 4.05 -1.07
CA THR A 10 2.66 3.29 -1.04
C THR A 10 1.63 3.94 -1.94
N TYR A 11 0.93 3.14 -2.76
CA TYR A 11 0.04 3.68 -3.79
C TYR A 11 -1.09 2.73 -4.17
N ASN A 12 -2.33 3.15 -3.91
CA ASN A 12 -3.50 2.49 -4.47
C ASN A 12 -3.62 2.87 -5.96
N VAL A 13 -3.32 1.92 -6.84
CA VAL A 13 -3.25 2.16 -8.29
C VAL A 13 -4.60 1.99 -8.99
N ARG A 14 -5.65 1.58 -8.26
CA ARG A 14 -7.00 1.34 -8.79
C ARG A 14 -6.99 0.56 -10.10
N TYR A 15 -6.34 -0.61 -10.09
CA TYR A 15 -6.22 -1.47 -11.26
C TYR A 15 -5.53 -0.81 -12.46
N PHE A 16 -4.77 0.26 -12.23
CA PHE A 16 -4.23 1.14 -13.27
C PHE A 16 -5.34 1.68 -14.21
N GLY A 17 -6.51 2.06 -13.67
CA GLY A 17 -7.67 2.56 -14.40
C GLY A 17 -8.29 3.82 -13.79
N HIS A 18 -8.85 4.70 -14.64
CA HIS A 18 -9.53 5.94 -14.20
C HIS A 18 -11.05 5.87 -14.39
N MET A 19 -11.79 6.49 -13.47
CA MET A 19 -13.25 6.40 -13.32
C MET A 19 -14.09 7.13 -14.37
N LEU A 20 -13.49 7.91 -15.27
CA LEU A 20 -14.22 8.77 -16.22
C LEU A 20 -14.01 8.44 -17.70
N ARG A 21 -13.32 7.34 -18.04
CA ARG A 21 -13.14 6.94 -19.45
C ARG A 21 -13.24 5.43 -19.60
N GLY A 22 -14.45 4.90 -19.40
CA GLY A 22 -14.81 3.47 -19.46
C GLY A 22 -14.60 2.77 -20.80
N LEU A 23 -13.76 3.29 -21.71
CA LEU A 23 -13.45 2.69 -23.01
C LEU A 23 -11.99 2.89 -23.46
N ALA A 24 -11.09 3.41 -22.61
CA ALA A 24 -9.71 3.71 -23.01
C ALA A 24 -8.67 2.72 -22.42
N SER A 25 -7.75 2.27 -23.28
CA SER A 25 -6.67 1.30 -23.02
C SER A 25 -5.97 1.43 -21.65
N THR A 26 -5.86 0.33 -20.91
CA THR A 26 -5.10 0.20 -19.64
C THR A 26 -3.58 0.36 -19.80
N VAL A 27 -3.07 0.43 -21.04
CA VAL A 27 -1.64 0.60 -21.35
C VAL A 27 -1.15 2.00 -21.00
N GLY A 28 -1.96 3.02 -21.31
CA GLY A 28 -1.60 4.42 -21.05
C GLY A 28 -1.38 4.71 -19.55
N PRO A 29 -2.33 4.36 -18.66
CA PRO A 29 -2.16 4.50 -17.22
C PRO A 29 -0.95 3.73 -16.67
N LYS A 30 -0.74 2.46 -17.05
CA LYS A 30 0.43 1.67 -16.62
C LYS A 30 1.75 2.34 -16.98
N ARG A 31 1.90 2.79 -18.23
CA ARG A 31 3.09 3.53 -18.70
C ARG A 31 3.31 4.82 -17.93
N ARG A 32 2.25 5.59 -17.65
CA ARG A 32 2.37 6.85 -16.90
C ARG A 32 2.76 6.62 -15.45
N VAL A 33 2.20 5.60 -14.80
CA VAL A 33 2.60 5.23 -13.42
C VAL A 33 4.05 4.74 -13.40
N ALA A 34 4.44 3.89 -14.35
CA ALA A 34 5.83 3.43 -14.50
C ALA A 34 6.81 4.60 -14.69
N ALA A 35 6.49 5.54 -15.59
CA ALA A 35 7.29 6.75 -15.81
C ALA A 35 7.36 7.65 -14.57
N ALA A 36 6.25 7.83 -13.85
CA ALA A 36 6.22 8.62 -12.63
C ALA A 36 7.11 8.01 -11.52
N LEU A 37 7.13 6.67 -11.38
CA LEU A 37 8.00 5.98 -10.44
C LEU A 37 9.47 6.00 -10.87
N ALA A 38 9.77 5.75 -12.15
CA ALA A 38 11.13 5.71 -12.67
C ALA A 38 11.87 7.06 -12.61
N THR A 39 11.12 8.16 -12.51
CA THR A 39 11.64 9.53 -12.42
C THR A 39 11.79 10.05 -10.99
N LEU A 40 11.50 9.22 -9.98
CA LEU A 40 11.84 9.54 -8.59
C LEU A 40 13.35 9.41 -8.40
N ASP A 41 13.93 10.40 -7.72
CA ASP A 41 15.35 10.42 -7.42
C ASP A 41 15.57 10.87 -5.95
N PRO A 42 16.21 10.06 -5.10
CA PRO A 42 16.62 8.68 -5.36
C PRO A 42 15.41 7.76 -5.65
N LEU A 43 15.64 6.69 -6.39
CA LEU A 43 14.62 5.67 -6.63
C LEU A 43 14.12 5.08 -5.29
N PRO A 44 12.82 4.76 -5.19
CA PRO A 44 12.31 4.02 -4.04
C PRO A 44 13.06 2.71 -3.81
N ASP A 45 13.36 2.41 -2.56
CA ASP A 45 13.85 1.09 -2.16
C ASP A 45 12.72 0.06 -2.20
N ILE A 46 11.50 0.48 -1.87
CA ILE A 46 10.30 -0.36 -1.90
C ILE A 46 9.11 0.44 -2.43
N VAL A 47 8.30 -0.19 -3.28
CA VAL A 47 6.99 0.33 -3.73
C VAL A 47 5.91 -0.67 -3.34
N CYS A 48 4.94 -0.27 -2.53
CA CYS A 48 3.79 -1.05 -2.11
C CYS A 48 2.54 -0.61 -2.87
N LEU A 49 1.91 -1.53 -3.58
CA LEU A 49 0.73 -1.25 -4.42
C LEU A 49 -0.51 -1.93 -3.84
N GLN A 50 -1.65 -1.23 -3.92
CA GLN A 50 -2.98 -1.78 -3.62
C GLN A 50 -3.84 -1.79 -4.89
N GLU A 51 -4.88 -2.63 -4.91
CA GLU A 51 -5.80 -2.78 -6.05
C GLU A 51 -5.08 -3.22 -7.34
N VAL A 52 -4.24 -4.24 -7.27
CA VAL A 52 -3.62 -4.86 -8.45
C VAL A 52 -4.44 -6.10 -8.84
N GLU A 53 -4.92 -6.19 -10.09
CA GLU A 53 -5.74 -7.34 -10.52
C GLU A 53 -4.90 -8.60 -10.79
N THR A 54 -5.41 -9.76 -10.37
CA THR A 54 -4.77 -11.06 -10.67
C THR A 54 -4.78 -11.36 -12.16
N SER A 55 -5.94 -11.23 -12.80
CA SER A 55 -6.13 -11.43 -14.22
C SER A 55 -6.99 -10.27 -14.70
N SER A 56 -6.44 -9.49 -15.62
CA SER A 56 -7.10 -8.26 -16.05
C SER A 56 -8.18 -8.59 -17.10
N LEU A 57 -9.41 -8.84 -16.64
CA LEU A 57 -10.57 -9.05 -17.53
C LEU A 57 -10.80 -7.82 -18.43
N ARG A 58 -10.49 -6.62 -17.93
CA ARG A 58 -10.61 -5.35 -18.68
C ARG A 58 -9.54 -5.17 -19.74
N SER A 59 -8.32 -5.69 -19.53
CA SER A 59 -7.35 -5.76 -20.64
C SER A 59 -7.84 -6.74 -21.68
N ASN A 60 -8.32 -7.92 -21.31
CA ASN A 60 -8.72 -8.96 -22.27
C ASN A 60 -9.79 -8.55 -23.29
N ILE A 61 -10.64 -7.57 -22.95
CA ILE A 61 -11.71 -7.05 -23.83
C ILE A 61 -11.19 -5.99 -24.80
N VAL A 62 -10.11 -5.26 -24.46
CA VAL A 62 -9.60 -4.13 -25.26
C VAL A 62 -8.25 -4.43 -25.91
N HIS A 63 -7.43 -5.31 -25.31
CA HIS A 63 -6.13 -5.78 -25.77
C HIS A 63 -5.95 -7.25 -25.43
N ARG A 64 -5.65 -8.08 -26.43
CA ARG A 64 -5.21 -9.45 -26.16
C ARG A 64 -3.94 -9.39 -25.30
N PRO A 65 -3.87 -10.13 -24.18
CA PRO A 65 -2.62 -10.38 -23.48
C PRO A 65 -1.54 -10.76 -24.48
N THR A 66 -0.31 -10.27 -24.27
CA THR A 66 0.84 -10.74 -25.08
C THR A 66 1.04 -12.24 -24.88
N ARG A 67 0.65 -12.76 -23.69
CA ARG A 67 0.71 -14.17 -23.31
C ARG A 67 -0.59 -14.61 -22.61
N PRO A 68 -1.17 -15.78 -22.94
CA PRO A 68 -2.28 -16.34 -22.17
C PRO A 68 -1.91 -16.46 -20.68
N GLY A 69 -2.74 -15.91 -19.79
CA GLY A 69 -2.52 -15.98 -18.34
C GLY A 69 -1.71 -14.83 -17.72
N GLU A 70 -1.29 -13.84 -18.53
CA GLU A 70 -0.60 -12.64 -18.04
C GLU A 70 -1.42 -11.89 -16.96
N THR A 71 -0.77 -11.62 -15.83
CA THR A 71 -1.31 -10.86 -14.71
C THR A 71 -1.18 -9.35 -14.94
N GLN A 72 -1.97 -8.55 -14.20
CA GLN A 72 -1.86 -7.10 -14.32
C GLN A 72 -0.49 -6.58 -13.85
N LEU A 73 0.12 -7.24 -12.85
CA LEU A 73 1.44 -6.90 -12.35
C LEU A 73 2.51 -7.16 -13.40
N GLU A 74 2.49 -8.31 -14.07
CA GLU A 74 3.46 -8.63 -15.14
C GLU A 74 3.38 -7.59 -16.26
N ALA A 75 2.17 -7.28 -16.75
CA ALA A 75 1.97 -6.25 -17.76
C ALA A 75 2.42 -4.85 -17.30
N PHE A 76 2.38 -4.56 -16.00
CA PHE A 76 2.92 -3.32 -15.44
C PHE A 76 4.45 -3.35 -15.39
N MET A 77 5.05 -4.47 -14.96
CA MET A 77 6.49 -4.64 -14.88
C MET A 77 7.17 -4.56 -16.26
N GLU A 78 6.55 -5.09 -17.31
CA GLU A 78 7.04 -4.88 -18.69
C GLU A 78 7.13 -3.39 -19.05
N ARG A 79 6.16 -2.58 -18.60
CA ARG A 79 6.18 -1.13 -18.85
C ARG A 79 7.19 -0.40 -17.99
N VAL A 80 7.46 -0.88 -16.77
CA VAL A 80 8.56 -0.38 -15.93
C VAL A 80 9.89 -0.67 -16.61
N GLU A 81 10.13 -1.91 -17.04
CA GLU A 81 11.34 -2.31 -17.76
C GLU A 81 11.56 -1.48 -19.03
N GLU A 82 10.54 -1.34 -19.88
CA GLU A 82 10.59 -0.47 -21.07
C GLU A 82 10.97 0.98 -20.71
N THR A 83 10.40 1.52 -19.63
CA THR A 83 10.67 2.90 -19.19
C THR A 83 12.13 3.08 -18.77
N PHE A 84 12.69 2.12 -18.05
CA PHE A 84 14.08 2.12 -17.63
C PHE A 84 15.03 1.97 -18.82
N ALA A 85 14.73 1.04 -19.73
CA ALA A 85 15.50 0.82 -20.96
C ALA A 85 15.54 2.08 -21.85
N LEU A 86 14.41 2.77 -22.02
CA LEU A 86 14.33 4.04 -22.76
C LEU A 86 15.18 5.16 -22.15
N GLN A 87 15.47 5.08 -20.84
CA GLN A 87 16.36 6.01 -20.13
C GLN A 87 17.82 5.53 -20.10
N GLY A 88 18.15 4.40 -20.74
CA GLY A 88 19.48 3.81 -20.70
C GLY A 88 19.89 3.31 -19.31
N ARG A 89 18.93 2.89 -18.48
CA ARG A 89 19.15 2.41 -17.11
C ARG A 89 18.64 0.98 -16.96
N ASP A 90 19.31 0.12 -16.21
CA ASP A 90 18.71 -1.17 -15.88
C ASP A 90 17.63 -1.01 -14.81
N MET A 91 16.55 -1.77 -14.96
CA MET A 91 15.41 -1.80 -14.04
C MET A 91 15.78 -2.60 -12.77
N PRO A 92 15.74 -2.00 -11.56
CA PRO A 92 16.28 -2.64 -10.35
C PRO A 92 15.24 -3.41 -9.53
N TYR A 93 13.99 -3.48 -9.99
CA TYR A 93 12.87 -3.95 -9.18
C TYR A 93 12.55 -5.43 -9.42
N GLU A 94 12.49 -6.20 -8.35
CA GLU A 94 11.81 -7.49 -8.32
C GLU A 94 10.40 -7.30 -7.78
N ALA A 95 9.40 -7.93 -8.40
CA ALA A 95 7.99 -7.72 -8.08
C ALA A 95 7.35 -8.97 -7.47
N PHE A 96 6.57 -8.77 -6.42
CA PHE A 96 5.92 -9.83 -5.66
C PHE A 96 4.42 -9.56 -5.58
N TYR A 97 3.60 -10.53 -5.99
CA TYR A 97 2.14 -10.41 -6.01
C TYR A 97 1.48 -11.24 -4.91
N PHE A 98 0.73 -10.58 -4.04
CA PHE A 98 0.02 -11.19 -2.92
C PHE A 98 -1.46 -11.25 -3.26
N ARG A 99 -1.94 -12.42 -3.68
CA ARG A 99 -3.32 -12.60 -4.12
C ARG A 99 -4.27 -12.62 -2.90
N ALA A 100 -5.27 -11.73 -2.87
CA ALA A 100 -6.41 -11.92 -1.97
C ALA A 100 -7.24 -13.12 -2.46
N HIS A 101 -7.67 -14.01 -1.56
CA HIS A 101 -8.25 -15.30 -1.94
C HIS A 101 -9.37 -15.21 -2.99
N HIS A 102 -9.43 -16.26 -3.80
CA HIS A 102 -10.27 -16.41 -4.98
C HIS A 102 -11.61 -17.07 -4.61
N TYR A 103 -12.72 -16.34 -4.70
CA TYR A 103 -14.04 -16.94 -4.61
C TYR A 103 -14.47 -17.45 -5.99
N LYS A 104 -14.76 -18.76 -6.10
CA LYS A 104 -15.44 -19.35 -7.26
C LYS A 104 -16.93 -19.43 -6.93
N VAL A 105 -17.79 -18.86 -7.76
CA VAL A 105 -19.23 -19.15 -7.74
C VAL A 105 -19.53 -19.88 -9.04
N GLY A 106 -19.63 -21.21 -8.98
CA GLY A 106 -19.71 -22.06 -10.18
C GLY A 106 -18.44 -21.97 -11.04
N GLU A 107 -18.59 -21.80 -12.35
CA GLU A 107 -17.49 -21.63 -13.32
C GLU A 107 -16.99 -20.18 -13.43
N LEU A 108 -17.65 -19.22 -12.79
CA LEU A 108 -17.30 -17.79 -12.88
C LEU A 108 -16.33 -17.38 -11.77
N SER A 109 -15.16 -16.86 -12.18
CA SER A 109 -14.19 -16.23 -11.29
C SER A 109 -14.67 -14.83 -10.92
N LEU A 110 -14.96 -14.59 -9.64
CA LEU A 110 -15.21 -13.25 -9.12
C LEU A 110 -13.88 -12.49 -9.05
N TYR A 111 -13.89 -11.27 -9.56
CA TYR A 111 -12.79 -10.31 -9.62
C TYR A 111 -11.85 -10.41 -8.40
N THR A 112 -10.58 -10.81 -8.62
CA THR A 112 -9.58 -10.88 -7.53
C THR A 112 -8.58 -9.75 -7.66
N THR A 113 -8.50 -8.97 -6.59
CA THR A 113 -7.57 -7.86 -6.43
C THR A 113 -6.57 -8.27 -5.35
N GLY A 114 -5.28 -8.09 -5.59
CA GLY A 114 -4.23 -8.34 -4.63
C GLY A 114 -3.50 -7.09 -4.22
N LEU A 115 -2.44 -7.33 -3.46
CA LEU A 115 -1.41 -6.35 -3.12
C LEU A 115 -0.16 -6.70 -3.91
N ALA A 116 0.69 -5.72 -4.19
CA ALA A 116 2.01 -5.99 -4.73
C ALA A 116 3.10 -5.23 -3.95
N MET A 117 4.31 -5.76 -3.98
CA MET A 117 5.50 -5.04 -3.53
C MET A 117 6.59 -5.16 -4.60
N LEU A 118 7.21 -4.05 -4.94
CA LEU A 118 8.39 -3.99 -5.80
C LEU A 118 9.59 -3.64 -4.91
N VAL A 119 10.64 -4.44 -4.96
CA VAL A 119 11.84 -4.31 -4.12
C VAL A 119 13.03 -3.94 -5.00
N ASN A 120 13.69 -2.83 -4.67
CA ASN A 120 14.93 -2.42 -5.33
C ASN A 120 16.06 -3.35 -4.89
N THR A 121 16.43 -4.29 -5.75
CA THR A 121 17.40 -5.34 -5.44
C THR A 121 18.83 -4.83 -5.38
N ARG A 122 19.09 -3.57 -5.75
CA ARG A 122 20.41 -2.92 -5.58
C ARG A 122 20.64 -2.47 -4.15
N THR A 123 19.59 -2.16 -3.40
CA THR A 123 19.69 -1.63 -2.03
C THR A 123 19.17 -2.61 -0.98
N LEU A 124 18.26 -3.51 -1.37
CA LEU A 124 17.64 -4.49 -0.48
C LEU A 124 17.83 -5.91 -0.99
N GLN A 125 17.81 -6.85 -0.06
CA GLN A 125 17.70 -8.28 -0.29
C GLN A 125 16.45 -8.80 0.43
N VAL A 126 15.65 -9.59 -0.26
CA VAL A 126 14.50 -10.26 0.36
C VAL A 126 15.00 -11.47 1.15
N ASP A 127 14.62 -11.55 2.42
CA ASP A 127 14.96 -12.67 3.31
C ASP A 127 13.77 -13.62 3.48
N ARG A 128 12.58 -13.07 3.70
CA ARG A 128 11.34 -13.83 3.91
C ARG A 128 10.14 -13.05 3.39
N HIS A 129 9.12 -13.76 2.91
CA HIS A 129 7.82 -13.17 2.56
C HIS A 129 6.67 -14.17 2.71
N ASN A 130 5.44 -13.67 2.70
CA ASN A 130 4.21 -14.49 2.72
C ASN A 130 3.44 -14.52 1.39
N VAL A 131 4.11 -14.36 0.24
CA VAL A 131 3.50 -14.30 -1.11
C VAL A 131 2.50 -15.43 -1.38
N GLU A 132 2.87 -16.68 -1.04
CA GLU A 132 2.02 -17.85 -1.27
C GLU A 132 0.80 -17.94 -0.33
N ALA A 133 0.89 -17.31 0.85
CA ALA A 133 -0.15 -17.33 1.87
C ALA A 133 -0.24 -15.99 2.60
N PRO A 134 -0.79 -14.94 1.96
CA PRO A 134 -0.97 -13.64 2.60
C PRO A 134 -1.90 -13.74 3.81
N GLU A 135 -1.66 -12.96 4.86
CA GLU A 135 -2.47 -13.03 6.08
C GLU A 135 -3.87 -12.46 5.82
N HIS A 136 -4.91 -13.21 6.16
CA HIS A 136 -6.29 -12.77 5.98
C HIS A 136 -6.74 -11.87 7.11
N ILE A 137 -6.92 -10.59 6.88
CA ILE A 137 -7.36 -9.67 7.94
C ILE A 137 -8.88 -9.47 7.98
N THR A 138 -9.61 -9.86 6.94
CA THR A 138 -11.06 -9.64 6.78
C THR A 138 -11.88 -9.95 8.02
N HIS A 139 -12.68 -8.98 8.48
CA HIS A 139 -13.71 -9.24 9.49
C HIS A 139 -15.07 -9.54 8.84
N HIS A 140 -15.69 -10.64 9.23
CA HIS A 140 -17.04 -11.03 8.79
C HIS A 140 -18.00 -11.00 9.98
N HIS A 141 -18.90 -10.01 10.01
CA HIS A 141 -19.90 -9.88 11.08
C HIS A 141 -21.06 -10.88 10.93
N VAL A 142 -21.34 -11.36 9.71
CA VAL A 142 -22.41 -12.32 9.41
C VAL A 142 -21.85 -13.49 8.61
N GLN A 143 -21.95 -14.71 9.15
CA GLN A 143 -21.40 -15.93 8.52
C GLN A 143 -21.97 -16.17 7.10
N GLY A 144 -23.25 -15.88 6.86
CA GLY A 144 -23.89 -16.04 5.54
C GLY A 144 -23.49 -15.00 4.47
N LEU A 145 -22.77 -13.93 4.84
CA LEU A 145 -22.22 -12.93 3.91
C LEU A 145 -20.70 -13.12 3.68
N LYS A 146 -20.10 -14.17 4.26
CA LYS A 146 -18.68 -14.50 4.08
C LYS A 146 -18.29 -14.66 2.61
N GLU A 147 -19.19 -15.18 1.80
CA GLU A 147 -18.96 -15.48 0.38
C GLU A 147 -19.15 -14.27 -0.56
N ARG A 148 -19.66 -13.14 -0.05
CA ARG A 148 -19.94 -11.94 -0.85
C ARG A 148 -18.99 -10.77 -0.56
N LYS A 149 -18.30 -10.77 0.58
CA LYS A 149 -17.37 -9.70 0.96
C LYS A 149 -15.99 -9.97 0.35
N GLN A 150 -15.43 -8.96 -0.29
CA GLN A 150 -14.04 -8.99 -0.78
C GLN A 150 -13.08 -9.27 0.39
N SER A 151 -12.21 -10.27 0.22
CA SER A 151 -11.17 -10.58 1.20
C SER A 151 -10.16 -9.43 1.30
N ARG A 152 -9.85 -9.03 2.52
CA ARG A 152 -8.76 -8.12 2.88
C ARG A 152 -7.60 -8.94 3.43
N ILE A 153 -6.40 -8.62 2.94
CA ILE A 153 -5.16 -9.30 3.30
C ILE A 153 -4.10 -8.33 3.81
N CYS A 154 -3.08 -8.86 4.48
CA CYS A 154 -1.82 -8.19 4.75
C CYS A 154 -0.67 -8.96 4.08
N ALA A 155 -0.01 -8.28 3.15
CA ALA A 155 1.23 -8.73 2.54
C ALA A 155 2.42 -8.37 3.45
N HIS A 156 3.37 -9.28 3.58
CA HIS A 156 4.51 -9.15 4.48
C HIS A 156 5.80 -9.59 3.81
N MET A 157 6.85 -8.80 4.04
CA MET A 157 8.23 -9.18 3.79
C MET A 157 9.12 -8.81 4.96
N ARG A 158 10.15 -9.62 5.19
CA ARG A 158 11.36 -9.23 5.89
C ARG A 158 12.45 -9.03 4.85
N VAL A 159 13.13 -7.89 4.91
CA VAL A 159 14.18 -7.51 3.97
C VAL A 159 15.44 -7.11 4.72
N LEU A 160 16.59 -7.28 4.09
CA LEU A 160 17.91 -6.89 4.58
C LEU A 160 18.42 -5.72 3.75
N ARG A 161 18.86 -4.65 4.41
CA ARG A 161 19.57 -3.56 3.73
C ARG A 161 20.96 -4.03 3.31
N ARG A 162 21.27 -3.99 2.01
CA ARG A 162 22.54 -4.52 1.50
C ARG A 162 23.78 -3.84 2.08
N ALA A 163 23.69 -2.54 2.33
CA ALA A 163 24.80 -1.74 2.83
C ALA A 163 25.35 -2.22 4.18
N ASP A 164 24.51 -2.78 5.06
CA ASP A 164 24.90 -3.14 6.42
C ASP A 164 24.18 -4.38 7.00
N GLN A 165 23.48 -5.14 6.16
CA GLN A 165 22.74 -6.36 6.50
C GLN A 165 21.67 -6.19 7.59
N ARG A 166 21.24 -4.96 7.85
CA ARG A 166 20.21 -4.69 8.84
C ARG A 166 18.84 -5.08 8.33
N ALA A 167 18.13 -5.87 9.12
CA ALA A 167 16.79 -6.33 8.81
C ALA A 167 15.73 -5.30 9.19
N PHE A 168 14.65 -5.29 8.42
CA PHE A 168 13.39 -4.66 8.80
C PHE A 168 12.23 -5.34 8.07
N HIS A 169 11.02 -5.10 8.56
CA HIS A 169 9.81 -5.64 7.99
C HIS A 169 9.01 -4.60 7.22
N VAL A 170 8.33 -5.07 6.18
CA VAL A 170 7.43 -4.29 5.33
C VAL A 170 6.09 -4.99 5.32
N PHE A 171 5.05 -4.26 5.71
CA PHE A 171 3.67 -4.71 5.65
C PHE A 171 2.89 -3.81 4.70
N ASN A 172 2.18 -4.40 3.75
CA ASN A 172 1.27 -3.71 2.84
C ASN A 172 -0.15 -4.24 3.09
N THR A 173 -1.14 -3.36 3.16
CA THR A 173 -2.53 -3.75 3.38
C THR A 173 -3.51 -2.86 2.63
N HIS A 174 -4.75 -3.33 2.54
CA HIS A 174 -5.87 -2.54 2.06
C HIS A 174 -7.11 -2.92 2.89
N LEU A 175 -7.46 -2.10 3.88
CA LEU A 175 -8.59 -2.38 4.79
C LEU A 175 -9.93 -2.25 4.05
N SER A 176 -10.98 -2.84 4.63
CA SER A 176 -12.32 -2.72 4.07
C SER A 176 -12.83 -1.28 4.13
N LEU A 177 -13.74 -0.95 3.23
CA LEU A 177 -14.65 0.16 3.44
C LEU A 177 -15.48 -0.04 4.72
N PRO A 178 -15.94 1.05 5.36
CA PRO A 178 -16.86 0.96 6.50
C PRO A 178 -18.16 0.26 6.08
N THR A 179 -18.64 -0.67 6.91
CA THR A 179 -19.93 -1.34 6.64
C THR A 179 -21.07 -0.36 6.92
N PRO A 180 -21.94 -0.03 5.94
CA PRO A 180 -22.98 0.98 6.13
C PRO A 180 -24.12 0.54 7.07
N PHE A 181 -24.12 -0.71 7.52
CA PHE A 181 -25.15 -1.29 8.38
C PHE A 181 -24.83 -1.20 9.88
N ALA A 182 -23.68 -0.65 10.29
CA ALA A 182 -23.31 -0.47 11.70
C ALA A 182 -23.94 0.82 12.28
N ARG A 183 -24.42 0.79 13.53
CA ARG A 183 -25.03 1.97 14.18
C ARG A 183 -24.03 3.13 14.31
N GLU A 184 -22.77 2.80 14.52
CA GLU A 184 -21.62 3.70 14.64
C GLU A 184 -21.31 4.44 13.33
N PHE A 185 -21.60 3.82 12.19
CA PHE A 185 -21.50 4.45 10.87
C PHE A 185 -22.50 5.60 10.72
N TRP A 186 -23.70 5.47 11.27
CA TRP A 186 -24.72 6.53 11.22
C TRP A 186 -24.54 7.58 12.32
N ALA A 187 -23.83 7.23 13.40
CA ALA A 187 -23.62 8.11 14.55
C ALA A 187 -22.64 9.28 14.28
N THR A 188 -21.87 9.24 13.19
CA THR A 188 -20.87 10.27 12.87
C THR A 188 -21.10 10.85 11.46
N ARG A 189 -20.77 12.14 11.28
CA ARG A 189 -20.79 12.79 9.96
C ARG A 189 -19.68 12.25 9.04
N ASP A 190 -18.55 11.83 9.61
CA ASP A 190 -17.43 11.22 8.89
C ASP A 190 -17.57 9.70 8.88
N LYS A 191 -17.91 9.15 7.72
CA LYS A 191 -18.30 7.74 7.54
C LYS A 191 -17.12 6.76 7.49
N MET A 192 -15.94 7.23 7.12
CA MET A 192 -14.72 6.42 6.93
C MET A 192 -13.98 6.22 8.26
N GLY A 193 -13.49 5.01 8.53
CA GLY A 193 -12.75 4.65 9.75
C GLY A 193 -13.61 4.44 11.00
N GLY A 194 -14.92 4.63 10.92
CA GLY A 194 -15.90 4.42 12.01
C GLY A 194 -16.57 3.05 12.01
N GLY A 195 -16.26 2.17 11.05
CA GLY A 195 -16.85 0.83 10.97
C GLY A 195 -16.21 -0.15 11.95
N VAL A 196 -17.02 -0.87 12.73
CA VAL A 196 -16.56 -1.95 13.64
C VAL A 196 -15.70 -2.99 12.92
N ASN A 197 -16.00 -3.27 11.65
CA ASN A 197 -15.20 -4.18 10.82
C ASN A 197 -13.78 -3.69 10.61
N GLN A 198 -13.58 -2.39 10.39
CA GLN A 198 -12.26 -1.82 10.13
C GLN A 198 -11.40 -1.86 11.39
N LEU A 199 -12.00 -1.64 12.56
CA LEU A 199 -11.29 -1.75 13.84
C LEU A 199 -10.84 -3.18 14.14
N HIS A 200 -11.68 -4.19 13.85
CA HIS A 200 -11.27 -5.59 13.97
C HIS A 200 -10.16 -5.95 12.97
N GLU A 201 -10.24 -5.48 11.73
CA GLU A 201 -9.19 -5.65 10.72
C GLU A 201 -7.88 -4.99 11.16
N ALA A 202 -7.93 -3.79 11.74
CA ALA A 202 -6.76 -3.08 12.28
C ALA A 202 -6.14 -3.80 13.49
N LYS A 203 -6.96 -4.36 14.39
CA LYS A 203 -6.48 -5.19 15.51
C LYS A 203 -5.79 -6.45 15.02
N LYS A 204 -6.36 -7.11 14.00
CA LYS A 204 -5.76 -8.30 13.40
C LYS A 204 -4.44 -7.98 12.70
N LEU A 205 -4.38 -6.84 11.99
CA LEU A 205 -3.14 -6.31 11.41
C LEU A 205 -2.07 -6.06 12.48
N ALA A 206 -2.41 -5.36 13.57
CA ALA A 206 -1.47 -5.09 14.66
C ALA A 206 -0.93 -6.38 15.30
N GLY A 207 -1.81 -7.37 15.52
CA GLY A 207 -1.39 -8.69 16.03
C GLY A 207 -0.45 -9.42 15.07
N PHE A 208 -0.71 -9.35 13.76
CA PHE A 208 0.16 -9.93 12.73
C PHE A 208 1.53 -9.23 12.68
N ILE A 209 1.56 -7.90 12.79
CA ILE A 209 2.81 -7.13 12.90
C ILE A 209 3.60 -7.60 14.12
N GLY A 210 2.99 -7.65 15.30
CA GLY A 210 3.65 -8.07 16.54
C GLY A 210 4.23 -9.49 16.47
N LEU A 211 3.51 -10.42 15.83
CA LEU A 211 3.96 -11.80 15.64
C LEU A 211 5.24 -11.89 14.79
N HIS A 212 5.33 -11.07 13.75
CA HIS A 212 6.40 -11.17 12.75
C HIS A 212 7.58 -10.23 13.02
N ALA A 213 7.31 -8.97 13.37
CA ALA A 213 8.35 -7.98 13.57
C ALA A 213 9.04 -8.14 14.93
N LYS A 214 8.31 -8.53 15.98
CA LYS A 214 8.82 -8.56 17.36
C LYS A 214 9.50 -7.22 17.68
N GLU A 215 10.81 -7.25 17.96
CA GLU A 215 11.64 -6.08 18.24
C GLU A 215 12.36 -5.51 17.00
N GLU A 216 12.26 -6.16 15.84
CA GLU A 216 12.87 -5.67 14.60
C GLU A 216 12.13 -4.43 14.07
N PRO A 217 12.84 -3.48 13.42
CA PRO A 217 12.21 -2.34 12.80
C PRO A 217 11.17 -2.74 11.76
N PHE A 218 10.08 -1.98 11.64
CA PHE A 218 9.08 -2.26 10.63
C PHE A 218 8.37 -1.01 10.12
N VAL A 219 7.87 -1.13 8.89
CA VAL A 219 6.95 -0.18 8.27
C VAL A 219 5.68 -0.91 7.86
N VAL A 220 4.51 -0.31 8.09
CA VAL A 220 3.22 -0.77 7.57
C VAL A 220 2.57 0.35 6.77
N CYS A 221 2.05 0.02 5.61
CA CYS A 221 1.54 1.00 4.66
C CYS A 221 0.35 0.48 3.87
N GLY A 222 -0.37 1.41 3.25
CA GLY A 222 -1.43 1.10 2.30
C GLY A 222 -2.66 1.96 2.47
N ASP A 223 -3.74 1.50 1.87
CA ASP A 223 -5.05 2.14 1.95
C ASP A 223 -5.81 1.58 3.15
N PHE A 224 -5.91 2.38 4.22
CA PHE A 224 -6.61 1.99 5.44
C PHE A 224 -8.12 2.26 5.36
N ASN A 225 -8.61 2.87 4.28
CA ASN A 225 -9.99 3.31 4.14
C ASN A 225 -10.49 4.07 5.38
N SER A 226 -9.59 4.85 5.99
CA SER A 226 -9.79 5.44 7.29
C SER A 226 -9.01 6.75 7.40
N PRO A 227 -9.64 7.86 7.81
CA PRO A 227 -8.97 9.14 7.98
C PRO A 227 -8.13 9.23 9.25
N PRO A 228 -7.24 10.23 9.34
CA PRO A 228 -6.71 10.71 10.61
C PRO A 228 -7.83 10.94 11.61
N SER A 229 -7.51 10.82 12.89
CA SER A 229 -8.44 10.94 14.02
C SER A 229 -9.57 9.89 14.08
N SER A 230 -9.71 8.96 13.13
CA SER A 230 -10.70 7.89 13.21
C SER A 230 -10.42 6.90 14.36
N PRO A 231 -11.39 6.08 14.78
CA PRO A 231 -11.15 4.96 15.69
C PRO A 231 -10.00 4.03 15.26
N VAL A 232 -9.90 3.70 13.97
CA VAL A 232 -8.79 2.88 13.45
C VAL A 232 -7.45 3.60 13.63
N PHE A 233 -7.37 4.87 13.25
CA PHE A 233 -6.14 5.65 13.37
C PHE A 233 -5.72 5.81 14.84
N ARG A 234 -6.67 6.10 15.73
CA ARG A 234 -6.43 6.19 17.18
C ARG A 234 -5.98 4.87 17.77
N TYR A 235 -6.57 3.75 17.36
CA TYR A 235 -6.13 2.43 17.78
C TYR A 235 -4.68 2.17 17.34
N LEU A 236 -4.37 2.42 16.06
CA LEU A 236 -3.02 2.16 15.53
C LEU A 236 -1.96 3.03 16.20
N THR A 237 -2.23 4.32 16.41
CA THR A 237 -1.26 5.26 17.00
C THR A 237 -1.22 5.27 18.51
N GLY A 238 -2.35 5.02 19.16
CA GLY A 238 -2.50 4.97 20.62
C GLY A 238 -2.21 3.58 21.16
N ASP A 239 -3.12 2.63 20.95
CA ASP A 239 -3.09 1.30 21.57
C ASP A 239 -2.01 0.39 20.99
N ALA A 240 -1.79 0.44 19.67
CA ALA A 240 -0.75 -0.34 18.99
C ALA A 240 0.59 0.41 18.91
N HIS A 241 0.66 1.63 19.45
CA HIS A 241 1.88 2.46 19.53
C HIS A 241 2.63 2.66 18.19
N LEU A 242 1.92 2.65 17.08
CA LEU A 242 2.53 2.88 15.77
C LEU A 242 2.77 4.36 15.51
N THR A 243 3.94 4.68 14.96
CA THR A 243 4.29 6.05 14.58
C THR A 243 3.83 6.35 13.16
N CYS A 244 2.89 7.28 12.99
CA CYS A 244 2.46 7.75 11.67
C CYS A 244 3.52 8.65 11.02
N ALA A 245 3.99 8.31 9.83
CA ALA A 245 5.02 9.05 9.09
C ALA A 245 4.59 10.50 8.84
N GLN A 246 3.38 10.68 8.28
CA GLN A 246 2.88 12.00 7.91
C GLN A 246 2.75 12.93 9.13
N ALA A 247 2.35 12.39 10.29
CA ALA A 247 2.26 13.16 11.53
C ALA A 247 3.65 13.43 12.13
N ALA A 248 4.54 12.44 12.14
CA ALA A 248 5.89 12.56 12.71
C ALA A 248 6.74 13.64 12.03
N VAL A 249 6.54 13.86 10.73
CA VAL A 249 7.27 14.88 9.96
C VAL A 249 6.48 16.19 9.77
N GLY A 250 5.34 16.33 10.46
CA GLY A 250 4.52 17.55 10.45
C GLY A 250 3.73 17.80 9.16
N GLN A 251 3.58 16.82 8.27
CA GLN A 251 2.78 16.94 7.04
C GLN A 251 1.27 17.05 7.36
N ILE A 252 0.82 16.39 8.43
CA ILE A 252 -0.57 16.44 8.88
C ILE A 252 -0.69 16.78 10.36
N ASN A 253 -1.82 17.37 10.72
CA ASN A 253 -2.31 17.37 12.09
C ASN A 253 -3.25 16.16 12.29
N PRO A 254 -2.90 15.18 13.15
CA PRO A 254 -3.68 13.95 13.33
C PRO A 254 -5.07 14.17 13.92
N THR A 255 -5.40 15.37 14.41
CA THR A 255 -6.75 15.73 14.88
C THR A 255 -7.69 16.15 13.76
N LEU A 256 -7.18 16.39 12.55
CA LEU A 256 -7.95 16.87 11.40
C LEU A 256 -8.20 15.74 10.38
N SER A 257 -9.39 15.13 10.40
CA SER A 257 -9.75 13.98 9.55
C SER A 257 -9.62 14.18 8.04
N ARG A 258 -9.71 15.42 7.57
CA ARG A 258 -9.70 15.75 6.13
C ARG A 258 -8.46 16.51 5.69
N ALA A 259 -7.51 16.74 6.60
CA ALA A 259 -6.26 17.39 6.25
C ALA A 259 -5.45 16.48 5.33
N PHE A 260 -4.81 17.09 4.33
CA PHE A 260 -3.96 16.41 3.34
C PHE A 260 -4.67 15.20 2.68
N PRO A 261 -5.62 15.43 1.77
CA PRO A 261 -6.32 14.32 1.15
C PRO A 261 -5.36 13.45 0.33
N THR A 262 -5.49 12.14 0.44
CA THR A 262 -4.71 11.15 -0.33
C THR A 262 -5.56 10.50 -1.42
N ALA A 263 -6.87 10.69 -1.40
CA ALA A 263 -7.82 10.15 -2.36
C ALA A 263 -8.95 11.12 -2.66
N GLY A 264 -9.63 10.92 -3.78
CA GLY A 264 -10.83 11.68 -4.11
C GLY A 264 -11.81 10.95 -5.02
N PHE A 265 -13.09 11.19 -4.77
CA PHE A 265 -14.19 10.62 -5.56
C PHE A 265 -15.24 11.70 -5.78
N MET A 266 -15.54 12.01 -7.05
CA MET A 266 -16.37 13.16 -7.42
C MET A 266 -15.87 14.46 -6.77
N HIS A 267 -16.68 15.10 -5.92
CA HIS A 267 -16.32 16.32 -5.20
C HIS A 267 -15.74 16.05 -3.80
N MET A 268 -15.66 14.79 -3.38
CA MET A 268 -15.15 14.41 -2.06
C MET A 268 -13.63 14.23 -2.10
N ARG A 269 -12.95 14.77 -1.08
CA ARG A 269 -11.53 14.56 -0.83
C ARG A 269 -11.36 13.89 0.52
N MET A 270 -10.57 12.84 0.57
CA MET A 270 -10.42 11.97 1.73
C MET A 270 -8.93 11.68 1.97
N HIS A 271 -8.55 11.48 3.21
CA HIS A 271 -7.24 10.95 3.58
C HIS A 271 -7.46 9.50 3.98
N LEU A 272 -7.03 8.55 3.15
CA LEU A 272 -7.30 7.11 3.34
C LEU A 272 -6.03 6.29 3.44
N ASP A 273 -4.96 6.78 2.83
CA ASP A 273 -3.66 6.12 2.75
C ASP A 273 -2.79 6.55 3.92
N HIS A 274 -2.04 5.61 4.51
CA HIS A 274 -1.15 5.90 5.63
C HIS A 274 0.16 5.13 5.55
N LEU A 275 1.18 5.71 6.17
CA LEU A 275 2.45 5.07 6.48
C LEU A 275 2.63 5.10 8.00
N PHE A 276 2.81 3.92 8.61
CA PHE A 276 3.15 3.80 10.01
C PHE A 276 4.43 2.97 10.20
N SER A 277 5.05 3.09 11.37
CA SER A 277 6.23 2.32 11.74
C SER A 277 6.29 1.97 13.22
N GLY A 278 7.24 1.11 13.57
CA GLY A 278 7.67 0.80 14.93
C GLY A 278 9.05 0.15 14.95
N GLY A 279 9.50 -0.30 16.12
CA GLY A 279 10.75 -1.07 16.27
C GLY A 279 12.02 -0.28 15.92
N GLY A 280 12.05 1.04 16.14
CA GLY A 280 13.25 1.86 15.86
C GLY A 280 13.36 2.38 14.43
N VAL A 281 12.23 2.59 13.74
CA VAL A 281 12.20 3.37 12.48
C VAL A 281 12.02 4.85 12.79
N ASN A 282 12.91 5.69 12.26
CA ASN A 282 12.84 7.15 12.35
C ASN A 282 12.48 7.75 10.99
N TRP A 283 11.33 8.41 10.89
CA TRP A 283 10.93 9.13 9.68
C TRP A 283 11.77 10.39 9.49
N VAL A 284 12.25 10.61 8.26
CA VAL A 284 13.06 11.77 7.89
C VAL A 284 12.15 12.87 7.31
N ASP A 285 11.34 12.50 6.32
CA ASP A 285 10.43 13.40 5.62
C ASP A 285 9.46 12.61 4.73
N THR A 286 8.51 13.34 4.16
CA THR A 286 7.61 12.90 3.10
C THR A 286 7.78 13.76 1.84
N GLU A 287 9.02 14.15 1.51
CA GLU A 287 9.32 14.98 0.34
C GLU A 287 8.83 14.28 -0.95
N GLU A 288 8.21 15.06 -1.84
CA GLU A 288 7.47 14.63 -3.04
C GLU A 288 6.09 14.00 -2.83
N THR A 289 5.66 13.78 -1.58
CA THR A 289 4.23 13.51 -1.32
C THR A 289 3.42 14.79 -1.53
N ARG A 290 2.42 14.73 -2.42
CA ARG A 290 1.51 15.84 -2.73
C ARG A 290 0.06 15.43 -2.45
N PRO A 291 -0.80 16.33 -1.96
CA PRO A 291 -2.19 16.00 -1.68
C PRO A 291 -2.98 15.76 -2.98
N PHE A 292 -4.04 14.98 -2.88
CA PHE A 292 -4.96 14.70 -3.97
C PHE A 292 -5.54 16.00 -4.56
N GLY A 293 -5.51 16.09 -5.88
CA GLY A 293 -5.94 17.26 -6.65
C GLY A 293 -4.86 18.32 -6.86
N ASP A 294 -3.64 18.13 -6.35
CA ASP A 294 -2.50 18.96 -6.70
C ASP A 294 -2.09 18.72 -8.16
N LEU A 295 -2.15 19.77 -8.97
CA LEU A 295 -1.81 19.73 -10.40
C LEU A 295 -0.30 19.63 -10.66
N THR A 296 0.52 19.97 -9.67
CA THR A 296 1.99 19.91 -9.76
C THR A 296 2.54 18.51 -9.48
N SER A 297 1.69 17.61 -8.96
CA SER A 297 2.07 16.23 -8.70
C SER A 297 2.29 15.47 -10.01
N ARG A 298 3.44 14.80 -10.15
CA ARG A 298 3.69 13.88 -11.27
C ARG A 298 2.70 12.69 -11.31
N PHE A 299 1.99 12.44 -10.21
CA PHE A 299 0.97 11.41 -10.10
C PHE A 299 -0.45 11.93 -10.33
N HIS A 300 -0.60 13.22 -10.67
CA HIS A 300 -1.89 13.83 -10.91
C HIS A 300 -2.70 13.08 -11.99
N GLY A 301 -3.92 12.66 -11.63
CA GLY A 301 -4.85 11.99 -12.56
C GLY A 301 -4.43 10.59 -13.01
N LEU A 302 -3.47 9.96 -12.33
CA LEU A 302 -3.04 8.59 -12.63
C LEU A 302 -3.83 7.53 -11.87
N SER A 303 -4.37 7.88 -10.70
CA SER A 303 -5.31 7.11 -9.88
C SER A 303 -6.27 8.10 -9.20
N ASP A 304 -7.33 7.60 -8.59
CA ASP A 304 -8.14 8.37 -7.63
C ASP A 304 -7.49 8.47 -6.24
N HIS A 305 -6.33 7.83 -6.06
CA HIS A 305 -5.41 8.06 -4.97
C HIS A 305 -4.14 8.78 -5.47
N VAL A 306 -3.37 9.34 -4.54
CA VAL A 306 -2.00 9.81 -4.76
C VAL A 306 -1.05 8.97 -3.91
N PRO A 307 0.19 8.71 -4.36
CA PRO A 307 1.12 7.94 -3.56
C PRO A 307 1.58 8.73 -2.33
N LEU A 308 1.79 8.02 -1.23
CA LEU A 308 2.64 8.52 -0.15
C LEU A 308 4.07 8.07 -0.40
N ILE A 309 4.99 9.03 -0.33
CA ILE A 309 6.42 8.87 -0.56
C ILE A 309 7.14 9.38 0.68
N ALA A 310 7.87 8.49 1.36
CA ALA A 310 8.53 8.82 2.62
C ALA A 310 9.96 8.29 2.67
N ARG A 311 10.80 8.99 3.43
CA ARG A 311 12.15 8.56 3.76
C ARG A 311 12.26 8.22 5.23
N PHE A 312 12.98 7.16 5.56
CA PHE A 312 13.21 6.73 6.95
C PHE A 312 14.60 6.17 7.17
N ARG A 313 15.03 6.16 8.42
CA ARG A 313 16.27 5.52 8.88
C ARG A 313 15.93 4.44 9.90
N LEU A 314 16.75 3.40 9.92
CA LEU A 314 16.72 2.40 10.97
C LEU A 314 17.63 2.89 12.11
N ALA A 315 17.11 3.06 13.32
CA ALA A 315 17.87 3.44 14.53
C ALA A 315 19.02 2.46 14.76
N ALA A 316 20.19 2.87 15.25
CA ALA A 316 21.29 1.94 15.50
C ALA A 316 20.84 0.78 16.42
N PRO A 317 21.35 -0.45 16.22
CA PRO A 317 21.07 -1.52 17.17
C PRO A 317 21.47 -1.08 18.57
N ALA A 318 20.66 -1.40 19.57
CA ALA A 318 21.03 -1.14 20.96
C ALA A 318 22.38 -1.82 21.24
N PRO A 319 23.33 -1.15 21.92
CA PRO A 319 24.59 -1.79 22.28
C PRO A 319 24.28 -3.06 23.06
N ALA A 320 24.90 -4.17 22.65
CA ALA A 320 24.80 -5.42 23.41
C ALA A 320 25.27 -5.12 24.83
N LEU A 321 24.39 -5.33 25.81
CA LEU A 321 24.80 -5.33 27.21
C LEU A 321 25.84 -6.45 27.35
N VAL A 322 27.10 -6.06 27.52
CA VAL A 322 28.18 -6.98 27.85
C VAL A 322 27.89 -7.44 29.28
N THR A 323 27.30 -8.63 29.42
CA THR A 323 27.19 -9.35 30.70
C THR A 323 28.37 -10.26 30.88
#